data_AF-A0A7X6VR73-F1
#
_entry.id   AF-A0A7X6VR73-F1
#
_cell.length_a   1.000
_cell.length_b   1.000
_cell.length_c   1.000
_cell.angle_alpha   90.00
_cell.angle_beta   90.00
_cell.angle_gamma   90.00
#
_symmetry.space_group_name_H-M   'P 1'
#
loop_
_entity.id
_entity.type
_entity.pdbx_description
1 polymer ?
#
loop_
_entity_poly.entity_id
_entity_poly.type
_entity_poly.pdbx_seq_one_letter_code
_entity_poly.pdbx_strand_id
1 'polypeptide(L)'
;MIDTLHMGLDVGSTTVKLVVMDNNGVIIYKNYKRHYAETKKYTTDLLIDALNEIGDKPITINVTGSAGLAISSWLGIKHVQEVIACNLTIEKFIPQTDVAIELGGEDAKITFFDGGLDQRMNGICAGGTGAFIDQMATLLGTDALGLNELAKNHSTIYPVAARCGVFAKTDIQVLLNEGARKEDIAASIFQAVVNQTISGLACGKAITGNVAFLGGPLYFLSELRQRFKDTLNLTDNKAIFPQHAQFFVAMGAALASRSDNPIHLPELIHHLKNLDISDHQEVLRLEPLFNSPSELDSFRKRHNQHQIKQKDLASFSGDCYLGIDAGSTTTKAVLIDEEGALLYSYYDNNSGSPLKSGLTILKDLYSLLPSSATIRQAAVTGYGEGLLKSALRLDIGEVETVAHYKAAQFFNPNVDLILDIGGQDMKCLRIKNGVIEDIMLNEACSSGCGSFIEGFAQSLNTTVEEFAELALNSTSPVDLGTRCTVFMNSMVKQAQKEGATVEDISAGLSYSVIRNALFKVIKM
;
A
#
# COMPACT_ATOMS: atom_id res chain seq x y z
N MET A 1 -16.60 -27.65 -40.70
CA MET A 1 -17.28 -27.12 -39.51
C MET A 1 -16.49 -25.90 -39.08
N ILE A 2 -17.14 -24.76 -38.84
CA ILE A 2 -16.45 -23.62 -38.25
C ILE A 2 -16.25 -23.99 -36.79
N ASP A 3 -15.01 -24.26 -36.39
CA ASP A 3 -14.70 -24.58 -35.00
C ASP A 3 -14.91 -23.31 -34.16
N THR A 4 -15.99 -23.28 -33.40
CA THR A 4 -16.27 -22.24 -32.40
C THR A 4 -15.11 -22.19 -31.40
N LEU A 5 -14.59 -21.00 -31.15
CA LEU A 5 -13.54 -20.78 -30.15
C LEU A 5 -14.14 -20.32 -28.83
N HIS A 6 -13.44 -20.60 -27.73
CA HIS A 6 -13.89 -20.29 -26.37
C HIS A 6 -12.97 -19.27 -25.75
N MET A 7 -13.50 -18.09 -25.45
CA MET A 7 -12.79 -16.96 -24.91
C MET A 7 -13.14 -16.76 -23.43
N GLY A 8 -12.13 -16.39 -22.65
CA GLY A 8 -12.28 -16.05 -21.25
C GLY A 8 -11.51 -14.78 -20.96
N LEU A 9 -12.21 -13.85 -20.31
CA LEU A 9 -11.67 -12.55 -19.93
C LEU A 9 -11.61 -12.46 -18.40
N ASP A 10 -10.41 -12.29 -17.86
CA ASP A 10 -10.18 -12.06 -16.44
C ASP A 10 -9.74 -10.61 -16.23
N VAL A 11 -10.64 -9.81 -15.66
CA VAL A 11 -10.44 -8.40 -15.40
C VAL A 11 -10.26 -8.19 -13.89
N GLY A 12 -9.03 -8.43 -13.44
CA GLY A 12 -8.64 -8.31 -12.04
C GLY A 12 -8.38 -6.87 -11.60
N SER A 13 -7.85 -6.70 -10.40
CA SER A 13 -7.61 -5.39 -9.78
C SER A 13 -6.42 -4.63 -10.34
N THR A 14 -5.45 -5.35 -10.91
CA THR A 14 -4.22 -4.77 -11.46
C THR A 14 -3.94 -5.17 -12.92
N THR A 15 -4.60 -6.22 -13.42
CA THR A 15 -4.30 -6.85 -14.71
C THR A 15 -5.56 -7.25 -15.46
N VAL A 16 -5.53 -7.13 -16.78
CA VAL A 16 -6.52 -7.77 -17.67
C VAL A 16 -5.82 -8.92 -18.38
N LYS A 17 -6.50 -10.08 -18.44
CA LYS A 17 -6.00 -11.28 -19.08
C LYS A 17 -7.07 -11.83 -20.01
N LEU A 18 -6.67 -12.24 -21.20
CA LEU A 18 -7.55 -12.85 -22.18
C LEU A 18 -6.94 -14.18 -22.63
N VAL A 19 -7.77 -15.21 -22.69
CA VAL A 19 -7.40 -16.52 -23.23
C VAL A 19 -8.45 -16.93 -24.27
N VAL A 20 -7.99 -17.51 -25.37
CA VAL A 20 -8.83 -18.14 -26.39
C VAL A 20 -8.38 -19.59 -26.54
N MET A 21 -9.34 -20.52 -26.43
CA MET A 21 -9.11 -21.95 -26.55
C MET A 21 -9.97 -22.58 -27.64
N ASP A 22 -9.51 -23.72 -28.16
CA ASP A 22 -10.33 -24.61 -28.99
C ASP A 22 -11.25 -25.51 -28.14
N ASN A 23 -12.02 -26.37 -28.82
CA ASN A 23 -12.92 -27.36 -28.20
C ASN A 23 -12.18 -28.36 -27.28
N ASN A 24 -10.90 -28.64 -27.55
CA ASN A 24 -10.07 -29.55 -26.76
C ASN A 24 -9.46 -28.88 -25.54
N GLY A 25 -9.54 -27.55 -25.43
CA GLY A 25 -8.92 -26.76 -24.36
C GLY A 25 -7.48 -26.37 -24.64
N VAL A 26 -7.03 -26.46 -25.91
CA VAL A 26 -5.73 -25.97 -26.34
C VAL A 26 -5.80 -24.45 -26.48
N ILE A 27 -4.86 -23.74 -25.88
CA ILE A 27 -4.76 -22.28 -25.99
C ILE A 27 -4.28 -21.90 -27.39
N ILE A 28 -5.13 -21.18 -28.12
CA ILE A 28 -4.84 -20.62 -29.44
C ILE A 28 -4.23 -19.23 -29.33
N TYR A 29 -4.74 -18.42 -28.40
CA TYR A 29 -4.25 -17.07 -28.14
C TYR A 29 -4.34 -16.75 -26.66
N LYS A 30 -3.39 -15.98 -26.14
CA LYS A 30 -3.41 -15.48 -24.77
C LYS A 30 -2.67 -14.15 -24.68
N ASN A 31 -3.17 -13.25 -23.86
CA ASN A 31 -2.51 -11.97 -23.61
C ASN A 31 -2.75 -11.50 -22.18
N TYR A 32 -1.70 -10.96 -21.55
CA TYR A 32 -1.67 -10.48 -20.17
C TYR A 32 -1.14 -9.04 -20.19
N LYS A 33 -1.91 -8.09 -19.68
CA LYS A 33 -1.48 -6.69 -19.53
C LYS A 33 -1.84 -6.17 -18.15
N ARG A 34 -0.94 -5.38 -17.55
CA ARG A 34 -1.30 -4.52 -16.41
C ARG A 34 -2.18 -3.40 -16.93
N HIS A 35 -3.34 -3.16 -16.31
CA HIS A 35 -4.30 -2.18 -16.84
C HIS A 35 -4.11 -0.78 -16.26
N TYR A 36 -3.32 -0.60 -15.19
CA TYR A 36 -3.05 0.72 -14.59
C TYR A 36 -4.33 1.54 -14.31
N ALA A 37 -5.36 0.87 -13.80
CA ALA A 37 -6.74 1.35 -13.64
C ALA A 37 -7.48 1.76 -14.94
N GLU A 38 -6.92 1.60 -16.15
CA GLU A 38 -7.56 1.93 -17.44
C GLU A 38 -8.27 0.68 -18.00
N THR A 39 -9.15 0.08 -17.19
CA THR A 39 -9.72 -1.25 -17.43
C THR A 39 -10.43 -1.35 -18.77
N LYS A 40 -11.24 -0.35 -19.14
CA LYS A 40 -11.94 -0.27 -20.43
C LYS A 40 -10.97 -0.29 -21.61
N LYS A 41 -9.95 0.58 -21.57
CA LYS A 41 -8.96 0.74 -22.64
C LYS A 41 -8.19 -0.56 -22.85
N TYR A 42 -7.56 -1.09 -21.81
CA TYR A 42 -6.76 -2.31 -21.95
C TYR A 42 -7.62 -3.54 -22.28
N THR A 43 -8.85 -3.62 -21.80
CA THR A 43 -9.80 -4.68 -22.25
C THR A 43 -10.09 -4.55 -23.74
N THR A 44 -10.33 -3.33 -24.23
CA THR A 44 -10.56 -3.06 -25.65
C THR A 44 -9.33 -3.44 -26.48
N ASP A 45 -8.13 -3.06 -26.04
CA ASP A 45 -6.87 -3.40 -26.70
C ASP A 45 -6.67 -4.92 -26.77
N LEU A 46 -6.96 -5.66 -25.69
CA LEU A 46 -6.85 -7.13 -25.69
C LEU A 46 -7.81 -7.79 -26.68
N LEU A 47 -9.04 -7.28 -26.80
CA LEU A 47 -10.02 -7.79 -27.76
C LEU A 47 -9.60 -7.48 -29.21
N ILE A 48 -9.04 -6.30 -29.46
CA ILE A 48 -8.48 -5.93 -30.78
C ILE A 48 -7.30 -6.83 -31.13
N ASP A 49 -6.36 -7.01 -30.21
CA ASP A 49 -5.20 -7.89 -30.43
C ASP A 49 -5.67 -9.33 -30.68
N ALA A 50 -6.68 -9.82 -29.95
CA ALA A 50 -7.28 -11.13 -30.20
C ALA A 50 -7.89 -11.23 -31.61
N LEU A 51 -8.66 -10.23 -32.03
CA LEU A 51 -9.28 -10.19 -33.36
C LEU A 51 -8.22 -10.22 -34.48
N ASN A 52 -7.12 -9.50 -34.31
CA ASN A 52 -6.02 -9.48 -35.28
C ASN A 52 -5.34 -10.84 -35.42
N GLU A 53 -5.22 -11.60 -34.33
CA GLU A 53 -4.55 -12.91 -34.30
C GLU A 53 -5.46 -14.07 -34.73
N ILE A 54 -6.71 -14.11 -34.25
CA ILE A 54 -7.61 -15.25 -34.50
C ILE A 54 -8.59 -15.02 -35.67
N GLY A 55 -8.73 -13.77 -36.13
CA GLY A 55 -9.69 -13.34 -37.13
C GLY A 55 -11.13 -13.24 -36.60
N ASP A 56 -12.06 -12.91 -37.50
CA ASP A 56 -13.48 -12.85 -37.18
C ASP A 56 -14.11 -14.26 -37.23
N LYS A 57 -14.05 -14.96 -36.11
CA LYS A 57 -14.63 -16.30 -35.91
C LYS A 57 -15.73 -16.24 -34.84
N PRO A 58 -16.74 -17.12 -34.91
CA PRO A 58 -17.71 -17.24 -33.84
C PRO A 58 -17.01 -17.68 -32.55
N ILE A 59 -17.19 -16.89 -31.49
CA ILE A 59 -16.62 -17.13 -30.18
C ILE A 59 -17.70 -17.23 -29.11
N THR A 60 -17.49 -18.04 -28.09
CA THR A 60 -18.24 -17.92 -26.82
C THR A 60 -17.37 -17.21 -25.81
N ILE A 61 -17.94 -16.37 -24.95
CA ILE A 61 -17.15 -15.56 -24.01
C ILE A 61 -17.84 -15.39 -22.67
N ASN A 62 -17.08 -15.58 -21.59
CA ASN A 62 -17.45 -15.14 -20.25
C ASN A 62 -16.36 -14.25 -19.66
N VAL A 63 -16.76 -13.42 -18.71
CA VAL A 63 -15.88 -12.51 -17.97
C VAL A 63 -15.86 -12.83 -16.47
N THR A 64 -14.75 -12.56 -15.82
CA THR A 64 -14.53 -12.74 -14.39
C THR A 64 -13.53 -11.70 -13.85
N GLY A 65 -13.12 -11.84 -12.59
CA GLY A 65 -12.25 -10.91 -11.89
C GLY A 65 -13.01 -9.78 -11.19
N SER A 66 -12.29 -8.97 -10.40
CA SER A 66 -12.87 -7.94 -9.54
C SER A 66 -13.67 -6.86 -10.30
N ALA A 67 -13.28 -6.55 -11.54
CA ALA A 67 -14.01 -5.62 -12.40
C ALA A 67 -14.93 -6.35 -13.41
N GLY A 68 -15.08 -7.67 -13.28
CA GLY A 68 -15.80 -8.51 -14.23
C GLY A 68 -17.30 -8.19 -14.30
N LEU A 69 -17.94 -7.79 -13.20
CA LEU A 69 -19.36 -7.41 -13.20
C LEU A 69 -19.64 -6.14 -14.01
N ALA A 70 -18.78 -5.12 -13.88
CA ALA A 70 -18.89 -3.89 -14.67
C ALA A 70 -18.75 -4.19 -16.17
N ILE A 71 -17.72 -4.97 -16.52
CA ILE A 71 -17.45 -5.38 -17.90
C ILE A 71 -18.57 -6.26 -18.47
N SER A 72 -19.12 -7.16 -17.66
CA SER A 72 -20.28 -8.00 -18.01
C SER A 72 -21.48 -7.15 -18.38
N SER A 73 -21.78 -6.13 -17.57
CA SER A 73 -22.85 -5.17 -17.83
C SER A 73 -22.62 -4.39 -19.13
N TRP A 74 -21.41 -3.85 -19.32
CA TRP A 74 -21.06 -3.04 -20.50
C TRP A 74 -21.11 -3.84 -21.82
N LEU A 75 -20.74 -5.12 -21.78
CA LEU A 75 -20.64 -5.96 -22.98
C LEU A 75 -21.86 -6.86 -23.21
N GLY A 76 -22.75 -7.00 -22.23
CA GLY A 76 -23.87 -7.96 -22.29
C GLY A 76 -23.42 -9.42 -22.30
N ILE A 77 -22.23 -9.72 -21.78
CA ILE A 77 -21.67 -11.08 -21.68
C ILE A 77 -21.84 -11.63 -20.27
N LYS A 78 -21.86 -12.95 -20.09
CA LYS A 78 -22.10 -13.52 -18.75
C LYS A 78 -20.86 -13.38 -17.87
N HIS A 79 -21.12 -13.08 -16.59
CA HIS A 79 -20.11 -13.11 -15.54
C HIS A 79 -20.04 -14.49 -14.88
N VAL A 80 -18.83 -15.02 -14.71
CA VAL A 80 -18.56 -16.21 -13.91
C VAL A 80 -17.73 -15.82 -12.69
N GLN A 81 -18.05 -16.37 -11.53
CA GLN A 81 -17.27 -16.12 -10.33
C GLN A 81 -15.86 -16.68 -10.45
N GLU A 82 -14.89 -15.91 -9.97
CA GLU A 82 -13.46 -16.25 -10.08
C GLU A 82 -13.12 -17.64 -9.51
N VAL A 83 -13.73 -17.96 -8.37
CA VAL A 83 -13.62 -19.26 -7.69
C VAL A 83 -14.03 -20.41 -8.60
N ILE A 84 -15.19 -20.26 -9.24
CA ILE A 84 -15.75 -21.29 -10.12
C ILE A 84 -14.86 -21.44 -11.35
N ALA A 85 -14.45 -20.33 -11.95
CA ALA A 85 -13.56 -20.33 -13.11
C ALA A 85 -12.24 -21.04 -12.79
N CYS A 86 -11.55 -20.66 -11.71
CA CYS A 86 -10.29 -21.27 -11.31
C CYS A 86 -10.43 -22.79 -11.09
N ASN A 87 -11.49 -23.22 -10.39
CA ASN A 87 -11.77 -24.64 -10.14
C ASN A 87 -12.00 -25.43 -11.43
N LEU A 88 -12.76 -24.89 -12.39
CA LEU A 88 -12.97 -25.56 -13.69
C LEU A 88 -11.66 -25.84 -14.42
N THR A 89 -10.70 -24.92 -14.33
CA THR A 89 -9.35 -25.12 -14.91
C THR A 89 -8.56 -26.17 -14.15
N ILE A 90 -8.61 -26.13 -12.81
CA ILE A 90 -7.92 -27.12 -11.96
C ILE A 90 -8.44 -28.53 -12.24
N GLU A 91 -9.76 -28.73 -12.20
CA GLU A 91 -10.42 -30.01 -12.48
C GLU A 91 -10.09 -30.55 -13.88
N LYS A 92 -9.95 -29.66 -14.87
CA LYS A 92 -9.67 -30.07 -16.25
C LYS A 92 -8.22 -30.45 -16.49
N PHE A 93 -7.27 -29.67 -15.96
CA PHE A 93 -5.86 -29.75 -16.37
C PHE A 93 -4.93 -30.30 -15.29
N ILE A 94 -5.27 -30.16 -14.01
CA ILE A 94 -4.48 -30.65 -12.88
C ILE A 94 -5.38 -31.28 -11.78
N PRO A 95 -6.22 -32.27 -12.12
CA PRO A 95 -7.23 -32.85 -11.22
C PRO A 95 -6.65 -33.52 -9.97
N GLN A 96 -5.35 -33.83 -9.97
CA GLN A 96 -4.63 -34.36 -8.81
C GLN A 96 -4.38 -33.33 -7.70
N THR A 97 -4.78 -32.07 -7.87
CA THR A 97 -4.53 -30.98 -6.91
C THR A 97 -5.37 -31.15 -5.65
N ASP A 98 -4.72 -31.21 -4.49
CA ASP A 98 -5.38 -31.31 -3.18
C ASP A 98 -5.60 -29.91 -2.56
N VAL A 99 -4.66 -28.99 -2.80
CA VAL A 99 -4.73 -27.60 -2.34
C VAL A 99 -4.22 -26.66 -3.44
N ALA A 100 -4.90 -25.57 -3.71
CA ALA A 100 -4.41 -24.50 -4.60
C ALA A 100 -4.14 -23.22 -3.82
N ILE A 101 -2.94 -22.67 -3.96
CA ILE A 101 -2.55 -21.35 -3.46
C ILE A 101 -2.48 -20.40 -4.66
N GLU A 102 -3.29 -19.37 -4.65
CA GLU A 102 -3.36 -18.38 -5.72
C GLU A 102 -2.99 -16.99 -5.17
N LEU A 103 -2.03 -16.33 -5.80
CA LEU A 103 -1.68 -14.95 -5.47
C LEU A 103 -2.07 -14.02 -6.63
N GLY A 104 -2.92 -13.04 -6.33
CA GLY A 104 -3.32 -11.97 -7.23
C GLY A 104 -2.58 -10.66 -6.94
N GLY A 105 -3.05 -9.58 -7.55
CA GLY A 105 -2.52 -8.24 -7.30
C GLY A 105 -2.93 -7.74 -5.91
N GLU A 106 -4.22 -7.74 -5.60
CA GLU A 106 -4.74 -7.19 -4.33
C GLU A 106 -5.36 -8.28 -3.44
N ASP A 107 -5.39 -9.52 -3.91
CA ASP A 107 -5.96 -10.66 -3.21
C ASP A 107 -5.01 -11.88 -3.26
N ALA A 108 -5.23 -12.80 -2.33
CA ALA A 108 -4.56 -14.07 -2.14
C ALA A 108 -5.61 -15.09 -1.68
N LYS A 109 -5.56 -16.30 -2.23
CA LYS A 109 -6.55 -17.34 -2.00
C LYS A 109 -5.88 -18.67 -1.69
N ILE A 110 -6.49 -19.45 -0.81
CA ILE A 110 -6.21 -20.88 -0.64
C ILE A 110 -7.51 -21.65 -0.81
N THR A 111 -7.51 -22.59 -1.75
CA THR A 111 -8.62 -23.50 -2.00
C THR A 111 -8.22 -24.91 -1.57
N PHE A 112 -8.99 -25.51 -0.68
CA PHE A 112 -8.86 -26.92 -0.28
C PHE A 112 -9.92 -27.75 -1.00
N PHE A 113 -9.51 -28.88 -1.57
CA PHE A 113 -10.41 -29.79 -2.29
C PHE A 113 -10.81 -31.03 -1.46
N ASP A 114 -10.08 -31.31 -0.38
CA ASP A 114 -10.40 -32.41 0.54
C ASP A 114 -11.66 -32.12 1.37
N GLY A 115 -12.60 -33.08 1.39
CA GLY A 115 -13.88 -32.96 2.08
C GLY A 115 -14.91 -32.02 1.43
N GLY A 116 -14.64 -31.57 0.20
CA GLY A 116 -15.45 -30.59 -0.53
C GLY A 116 -14.72 -29.25 -0.69
N LEU A 117 -15.30 -28.36 -1.50
CA LEU A 117 -14.67 -27.08 -1.83
C LEU A 117 -14.70 -26.10 -0.64
N ASP A 118 -13.54 -25.85 -0.03
CA ASP A 118 -13.35 -24.82 1.02
C ASP A 118 -12.33 -23.79 0.51
N GLN A 119 -12.79 -22.61 0.11
CA GLN A 119 -11.93 -21.51 -0.31
C GLN A 119 -11.87 -20.41 0.74
N ARG A 120 -10.66 -19.90 0.94
CA ARG A 120 -10.36 -18.79 1.86
C ARG A 120 -9.58 -17.71 1.11
N MET A 121 -9.99 -16.46 1.32
CA MET A 121 -9.43 -15.29 0.65
C MET A 121 -9.19 -14.19 1.68
N ASN A 122 -8.15 -13.38 1.48
CA ASN A 122 -7.93 -12.17 2.27
C ASN A 122 -8.98 -11.10 1.90
N GLY A 123 -9.59 -10.47 2.91
CA GLY A 123 -10.63 -9.48 2.68
C GLY A 123 -10.13 -8.06 2.36
N ILE A 124 -9.31 -7.49 3.26
CA ILE A 124 -8.99 -6.03 3.26
C ILE A 124 -7.48 -5.76 3.30
N CYS A 125 -6.65 -6.80 3.46
CA CYS A 125 -5.22 -6.64 3.67
C CYS A 125 -4.43 -7.01 2.40
N ALA A 126 -3.56 -6.11 1.94
CA ALA A 126 -2.60 -6.40 0.87
C ALA A 126 -1.44 -7.32 1.32
N GLY A 127 -1.29 -7.57 2.62
CA GLY A 127 -0.28 -8.48 3.15
C GLY A 127 -0.44 -9.87 2.52
N GLY A 128 0.61 -10.36 1.87
CA GLY A 128 0.60 -11.63 1.17
C GLY A 128 0.24 -11.57 -0.32
N THR A 129 0.06 -10.38 -0.92
CA THR A 129 -0.35 -10.24 -2.34
C THR A 129 0.74 -9.62 -3.22
N GLY A 130 0.52 -9.58 -4.53
CA GLY A 130 1.42 -8.91 -5.48
C GLY A 130 1.60 -7.41 -5.22
N ALA A 131 0.57 -6.71 -4.74
CA ALA A 131 0.65 -5.29 -4.41
C ALA A 131 1.58 -5.00 -3.22
N PHE A 132 1.63 -5.91 -2.23
CA PHE A 132 2.64 -5.83 -1.17
C PHE A 132 4.04 -5.96 -1.75
N ILE A 133 4.26 -6.91 -2.66
CA ILE A 133 5.56 -7.10 -3.33
C ILE A 133 5.94 -5.83 -4.10
N ASP A 134 5.02 -5.25 -4.88
CA ASP A 134 5.24 -4.01 -5.64
C ASP A 134 5.64 -2.84 -4.70
N GLN A 135 4.98 -2.70 -3.54
CA GLN A 135 5.33 -1.68 -2.55
C GLN A 135 6.72 -1.89 -1.96
N MET A 136 7.07 -3.13 -1.58
CA MET A 136 8.37 -3.43 -0.98
C MET A 136 9.51 -3.33 -2.00
N ALA A 137 9.25 -3.68 -3.26
CA ALA A 137 10.19 -3.46 -4.34
C ALA A 137 10.50 -1.97 -4.53
N THR A 138 9.45 -1.13 -4.51
CA THR A 138 9.58 0.34 -4.60
C THR A 138 10.43 0.89 -3.45
N LEU A 139 10.21 0.40 -2.22
CA LEU A 139 11.01 0.77 -1.04
C LEU A 139 12.50 0.48 -1.23
N LEU A 140 12.85 -0.61 -1.93
CA LEU A 140 14.24 -0.96 -2.24
C LEU A 140 14.81 -0.27 -3.49
N GLY A 141 14.00 0.53 -4.18
CA GLY A 141 14.35 1.20 -5.42
C GLY A 141 14.37 0.28 -6.64
N THR A 142 13.49 -0.72 -6.68
CA THR A 142 13.40 -1.71 -7.76
C THR A 142 11.95 -2.09 -8.09
N ASP A 143 11.73 -3.05 -8.98
CA ASP A 143 10.42 -3.64 -9.28
C ASP A 143 10.33 -5.10 -8.79
N ALA A 144 9.19 -5.76 -8.97
CA ALA A 144 8.99 -7.12 -8.48
C ALA A 144 10.01 -8.13 -9.06
N LEU A 145 10.44 -7.93 -10.31
CA LEU A 145 11.44 -8.80 -10.95
C LEU A 145 12.84 -8.52 -10.41
N GLY A 146 13.21 -7.25 -10.22
CA GLY A 146 14.48 -6.88 -9.59
C GLY A 146 14.54 -7.34 -8.13
N LEU A 147 13.42 -7.33 -7.41
CA LEU A 147 13.32 -7.95 -6.08
C LEU A 147 13.58 -9.47 -6.14
N ASN A 148 13.05 -10.15 -7.16
CA ASN A 148 13.31 -11.56 -7.41
C ASN A 148 14.80 -11.83 -7.69
N GLU A 149 15.45 -11.00 -8.50
CA GLU A 149 16.88 -11.14 -8.78
C GLU A 149 17.76 -10.89 -7.55
N LEU A 150 17.42 -9.90 -6.71
CA LEU A 150 18.12 -9.65 -5.45
C LEU A 150 18.03 -10.86 -4.51
N ALA A 151 16.83 -11.43 -4.36
CA ALA A 151 16.58 -12.52 -3.43
C ALA A 151 17.39 -13.80 -3.74
N LYS A 152 17.83 -14.01 -4.99
CA LYS A 152 18.64 -15.19 -5.38
C LYS A 152 19.95 -15.32 -4.62
N ASN A 153 20.54 -14.19 -4.21
CA ASN A 153 21.87 -14.14 -3.60
C ASN A 153 21.82 -13.87 -2.08
N HIS A 154 20.67 -14.16 -1.46
CA HIS A 154 20.50 -13.99 -0.03
C HIS A 154 21.32 -15.01 0.77
N SER A 155 21.75 -14.61 1.95
CA SER A 155 22.45 -15.44 2.95
C SER A 155 21.63 -15.59 4.22
N THR A 156 20.79 -14.61 4.53
CA THR A 156 20.01 -14.52 5.77
C THR A 156 18.57 -14.21 5.43
N ILE A 157 17.64 -14.72 6.25
CA ILE A 157 16.23 -14.35 6.22
C ILE A 157 15.92 -13.71 7.57
N TYR A 158 15.62 -12.42 7.55
CA TYR A 158 15.22 -11.66 8.73
C TYR A 158 13.73 -11.85 8.99
N PRO A 159 13.30 -11.88 10.26
CA PRO A 159 11.90 -11.86 10.60
C PRO A 159 11.31 -10.49 10.23
N VAL A 160 10.31 -10.49 9.34
CA VAL A 160 9.55 -9.30 8.95
C VAL A 160 8.08 -9.57 9.20
N ALA A 161 7.40 -8.64 9.88
CA ALA A 161 5.98 -8.74 10.16
C ALA A 161 5.18 -8.63 8.87
N ALA A 162 4.65 -9.76 8.41
CA ALA A 162 3.99 -9.87 7.12
C ALA A 162 2.52 -9.40 7.09
N ARG A 163 2.02 -8.89 8.22
CA ARG A 163 0.60 -8.57 8.42
C ARG A 163 0.12 -7.36 7.63
N CYS A 164 1.00 -6.40 7.36
CA CYS A 164 0.67 -5.17 6.64
C CYS A 164 1.91 -4.64 5.92
N GLY A 165 1.77 -4.09 4.70
CA GLY A 165 2.87 -3.41 3.98
C GLY A 165 3.56 -2.30 4.77
N VAL A 166 2.86 -1.78 5.78
CA VAL A 166 3.26 -0.68 6.63
C VAL A 166 4.25 -1.15 7.69
N PHE A 167 3.91 -2.20 8.43
CA PHE A 167 4.84 -2.79 9.40
C PHE A 167 6.03 -3.42 8.71
N ALA A 168 5.79 -4.12 7.58
CA ALA A 168 6.87 -4.63 6.79
C ALA A 168 7.81 -3.51 6.35
N LYS A 169 7.29 -2.35 5.91
CA LYS A 169 8.10 -1.17 5.61
C LYS A 169 8.90 -0.69 6.82
N THR A 170 8.29 -0.58 8.01
CA THR A 170 9.01 -0.18 9.23
C THR A 170 10.13 -1.15 9.58
N ASP A 171 9.84 -2.46 9.61
CA ASP A 171 10.82 -3.50 9.90
C ASP A 171 11.97 -3.48 8.88
N ILE A 172 11.64 -3.36 7.58
CA ILE A 172 12.63 -3.26 6.50
C ILE A 172 13.45 -1.97 6.63
N GLN A 173 12.83 -0.85 7.01
CA GLN A 173 13.55 0.41 7.19
C GLN A 173 14.53 0.32 8.36
N VAL A 174 14.16 -0.33 9.46
CA VAL A 174 15.09 -0.62 10.57
C VAL A 174 16.25 -1.47 10.07
N LEU A 175 15.98 -2.57 9.36
CA LEU A 175 17.03 -3.42 8.80
C LEU A 175 17.97 -2.66 7.85
N LEU A 176 17.42 -1.79 7.00
CA LEU A 176 18.22 -0.92 6.13
C LEU A 176 19.10 0.04 6.94
N ASN A 177 18.55 0.65 7.99
CA ASN A 177 19.27 1.58 8.87
C ASN A 177 20.39 0.87 9.67
N GLU A 178 20.20 -0.42 9.99
CA GLU A 178 21.19 -1.29 10.62
C GLU A 178 22.24 -1.84 9.64
N GLY A 179 22.10 -1.56 8.34
CA GLY A 179 23.06 -1.96 7.31
C GLY A 179 22.85 -3.37 6.75
N ALA A 180 21.66 -3.95 6.90
CA ALA A 180 21.33 -5.24 6.30
C ALA A 180 21.43 -5.19 4.76
N ARG A 181 21.89 -6.29 4.17
CA ARG A 181 22.04 -6.42 2.72
C ARG A 181 20.69 -6.43 2.02
N LYS A 182 20.59 -5.76 0.87
CA LYS A 182 19.36 -5.73 0.06
C LYS A 182 18.92 -7.13 -0.40
N GLU A 183 19.86 -8.04 -0.66
CA GLU A 183 19.54 -9.42 -1.04
C GLU A 183 18.84 -10.18 0.09
N ASP A 184 19.32 -10.02 1.33
CA ASP A 184 18.71 -10.63 2.51
C ASP A 184 17.32 -10.04 2.79
N ILE A 185 17.17 -8.72 2.64
CA ILE A 185 15.88 -8.04 2.78
C ILE A 185 14.90 -8.53 1.70
N ALA A 186 15.33 -8.69 0.45
CA ALA A 186 14.49 -9.17 -0.63
C ALA A 186 13.93 -10.58 -0.36
N ALA A 187 14.79 -11.51 0.10
CA ALA A 187 14.34 -12.84 0.50
C ALA A 187 13.42 -12.80 1.74
N SER A 188 13.67 -11.88 2.67
CA SER A 188 12.82 -11.67 3.86
C SER A 188 11.44 -11.15 3.52
N ILE A 189 11.31 -10.28 2.50
CA ILE A 189 10.02 -9.82 1.96
C ILE A 189 9.23 -11.00 1.39
N PHE A 190 9.85 -11.87 0.60
CA PHE A 190 9.16 -13.06 0.10
C PHE A 190 8.77 -14.03 1.21
N GLN A 191 9.65 -14.25 2.19
CA GLN A 191 9.30 -15.08 3.35
C GLN A 191 8.12 -14.48 4.12
N ALA A 192 8.05 -13.17 4.26
CA ALA A 192 6.91 -12.49 4.85
C ALA A 192 5.62 -12.81 4.07
N VAL A 193 5.61 -12.62 2.74
CA VAL A 193 4.46 -12.99 1.89
C VAL A 193 4.02 -14.43 2.15
N VAL A 194 4.95 -15.39 2.13
CA VAL A 194 4.65 -16.81 2.39
C VAL A 194 4.02 -17.03 3.76
N ASN A 195 4.62 -16.45 4.81
CA ASN A 195 4.12 -16.56 6.17
C ASN A 195 2.71 -15.98 6.30
N GLN A 196 2.44 -14.82 5.68
CA GLN A 196 1.12 -14.20 5.72
C GLN A 196 0.07 -15.01 4.98
N THR A 197 0.40 -15.54 3.79
CA THR A 197 -0.51 -16.38 3.02
C THR A 197 -0.88 -17.64 3.81
N ILE A 198 0.11 -18.34 4.35
CA ILE A 198 -0.12 -19.59 5.09
C ILE A 198 -0.84 -19.30 6.42
N SER A 199 -0.29 -18.43 7.27
CA SER A 199 -0.86 -18.19 8.60
C SER A 199 -2.22 -17.47 8.54
N GLY A 200 -2.39 -16.57 7.58
CA GLY A 200 -3.59 -15.75 7.43
C GLY A 200 -4.75 -16.48 6.76
N LEU A 201 -4.49 -17.42 5.83
CA LEU A 201 -5.54 -18.07 5.05
C LEU A 201 -5.73 -19.55 5.37
N ALA A 202 -4.71 -20.27 5.86
CA ALA A 202 -4.87 -21.68 6.17
C ALA A 202 -5.75 -21.91 7.41
N CYS A 203 -5.87 -20.93 8.32
CA CYS A 203 -6.62 -20.96 9.58
C CYS A 203 -6.66 -22.35 10.26
N GLY A 204 -5.49 -22.96 10.44
CA GLY A 204 -5.33 -24.26 11.11
C GLY A 204 -5.55 -25.51 10.24
N LYS A 205 -5.99 -25.39 8.98
CA LYS A 205 -5.99 -26.50 8.03
C LYS A 205 -4.57 -26.76 7.52
N ALA A 206 -4.18 -28.02 7.47
CA ALA A 206 -2.88 -28.42 6.95
C ALA A 206 -2.86 -28.30 5.42
N ILE A 207 -1.81 -27.66 4.88
CA ILE A 207 -1.55 -27.62 3.44
C ILE A 207 -0.67 -28.82 3.11
N THR A 208 -1.29 -29.91 2.65
CA THR A 208 -0.62 -31.19 2.37
C THR A 208 -1.10 -31.77 1.04
N GLY A 209 -0.43 -32.81 0.55
CA GLY A 209 -0.76 -33.42 -0.74
C GLY A 209 -0.07 -32.73 -1.92
N ASN A 210 -0.72 -32.73 -3.08
CA ASN A 210 -0.28 -32.03 -4.27
C ASN A 210 -0.79 -30.58 -4.23
N VAL A 211 0.13 -29.63 -4.09
CA VAL A 211 -0.18 -28.21 -3.92
C VAL A 211 0.06 -27.46 -5.22
N ALA A 212 -0.98 -26.86 -5.79
CA ALA A 212 -0.88 -26.03 -6.98
C ALA A 212 -0.60 -24.56 -6.63
N PHE A 213 0.30 -23.92 -7.37
CA PHE A 213 0.66 -22.52 -7.20
C PHE A 213 0.24 -21.71 -8.43
N LEU A 214 -0.70 -20.78 -8.22
CA LEU A 214 -1.43 -20.08 -9.27
C LEU A 214 -1.29 -18.55 -9.17
N GLY A 215 -1.62 -17.85 -10.25
CA GLY A 215 -1.61 -16.40 -10.29
C GLY A 215 -0.27 -15.78 -10.71
N GLY A 216 -0.27 -14.45 -10.86
CA GLY A 216 0.84 -13.70 -11.46
C GLY A 216 2.16 -13.79 -10.68
N PRO A 217 2.20 -13.36 -9.40
CA PRO A 217 3.38 -13.45 -8.55
C PRO A 217 4.02 -14.84 -8.53
N LEU A 218 3.22 -15.91 -8.36
CA LEU A 218 3.72 -17.27 -8.33
C LEU A 218 4.20 -17.79 -9.69
N TYR A 219 3.74 -17.20 -10.79
CA TYR A 219 4.26 -17.49 -12.13
C TYR A 219 5.61 -16.79 -12.40
N PHE A 220 5.70 -15.49 -12.11
CA PHE A 220 6.86 -14.67 -12.48
C PHE A 220 8.03 -14.72 -11.49
N LEU A 221 7.77 -14.98 -10.19
CA LEU A 221 8.77 -14.84 -9.14
C LEU A 221 9.27 -16.23 -8.68
N SER A 222 10.45 -16.64 -9.16
CA SER A 222 11.06 -17.93 -8.82
C SER A 222 11.37 -18.05 -7.32
N GLU A 223 11.88 -16.98 -6.71
CA GLU A 223 12.32 -17.03 -5.32
C GLU A 223 11.14 -17.08 -4.36
N LEU A 224 10.02 -16.45 -4.72
CA LEU A 224 8.76 -16.58 -3.98
C LEU A 224 8.26 -18.04 -3.98
N ARG A 225 8.30 -18.70 -5.15
CA ARG A 225 7.96 -20.13 -5.25
C ARG A 225 8.86 -20.99 -4.39
N GLN A 226 10.17 -20.72 -4.41
CA GLN A 226 11.12 -21.47 -3.61
C GLN A 226 10.84 -21.30 -2.11
N ARG A 227 10.52 -20.08 -1.65
CA ARG A 227 10.10 -19.84 -0.26
C ARG A 227 8.85 -20.60 0.15
N PHE A 228 7.85 -20.71 -0.73
CA PHE A 228 6.67 -21.55 -0.45
C PHE A 228 7.04 -23.02 -0.32
N LYS A 229 7.87 -23.54 -1.24
CA LYS A 229 8.33 -24.94 -1.18
C LYS A 229 9.08 -25.23 0.11
N ASP A 230 10.04 -24.37 0.46
CA ASP A 230 10.85 -24.51 1.68
C ASP A 230 9.96 -24.48 2.93
N THR A 231 9.06 -23.51 3.02
CA THR A 231 8.19 -23.33 4.21
C THR A 231 7.20 -24.48 4.38
N LEU A 232 6.64 -24.99 3.29
CA LEU A 232 5.69 -26.11 3.31
C LEU A 232 6.39 -27.49 3.26
N ASN A 233 7.72 -27.52 3.21
CA ASN A 233 8.52 -28.74 3.04
C ASN A 233 8.05 -29.60 1.85
N LEU A 234 7.71 -28.96 0.74
CA LEU A 234 7.21 -29.65 -0.45
C LEU A 234 8.36 -30.15 -1.32
N THR A 235 8.27 -31.41 -1.73
CA THR A 235 9.12 -32.00 -2.77
C THR A 235 8.68 -31.54 -4.16
N ASP A 236 9.57 -31.60 -5.15
CA ASP A 236 9.30 -31.13 -6.52
C ASP A 236 8.10 -31.82 -7.20
N ASN A 237 7.81 -33.07 -6.83
CA ASN A 237 6.65 -33.81 -7.34
C ASN A 237 5.33 -33.45 -6.64
N LYS A 238 5.37 -32.75 -5.51
CA LYS A 238 4.20 -32.31 -4.74
C LYS A 238 3.87 -30.83 -4.95
N ALA A 239 4.84 -30.02 -5.40
CA ALA A 239 4.60 -28.65 -5.79
C ALA A 239 4.28 -28.55 -7.29
N ILE A 240 3.01 -28.29 -7.63
CA ILE A 240 2.54 -28.16 -9.00
C ILE A 240 2.64 -26.69 -9.42
N PHE A 241 3.55 -26.41 -10.35
CA PHE A 241 3.66 -25.10 -11.03
C PHE A 241 3.20 -25.27 -12.48
N PRO A 242 1.88 -25.11 -12.76
CA PRO A 242 1.37 -25.37 -14.08
C PRO A 242 1.88 -24.34 -15.09
N GLN A 243 1.99 -24.76 -16.35
CA GLN A 243 2.22 -23.81 -17.44
C GLN A 243 1.03 -22.85 -17.49
N HIS A 244 1.33 -21.55 -17.69
CA HIS A 244 0.30 -20.52 -17.78
C HIS A 244 -0.53 -20.29 -16.50
N ALA A 245 0.05 -20.56 -15.31
CA ALA A 245 -0.58 -20.34 -14.00
C ALA A 245 -1.26 -18.97 -13.82
N GLN A 246 -0.75 -17.91 -14.45
CA GLN A 246 -1.32 -16.56 -14.42
C GLN A 246 -2.68 -16.45 -15.15
N PHE A 247 -2.98 -17.39 -16.04
CA PHE A 247 -4.18 -17.41 -16.90
C PHE A 247 -5.27 -18.38 -16.42
N PHE A 248 -5.07 -19.08 -15.30
CA PHE A 248 -5.97 -20.16 -14.87
C PHE A 248 -7.42 -19.72 -14.72
N VAL A 249 -7.66 -18.54 -14.17
CA VAL A 249 -9.00 -17.98 -14.03
C VAL A 249 -9.61 -17.65 -15.40
N ALA A 250 -8.86 -17.01 -16.29
CA ALA A 250 -9.32 -16.71 -17.66
C ALA A 250 -9.62 -17.98 -18.45
N MET A 251 -8.79 -19.02 -18.33
CA MET A 251 -9.07 -20.35 -18.91
C MET A 251 -10.38 -20.92 -18.39
N GLY A 252 -10.66 -20.74 -17.10
CA GLY A 252 -11.88 -21.18 -16.46
C GLY A 252 -13.12 -20.50 -17.01
N ALA A 253 -13.02 -19.18 -17.24
CA ALA A 253 -14.08 -18.41 -17.87
C ALA A 253 -14.35 -18.88 -19.31
N ALA A 254 -13.30 -19.19 -20.07
CA ALA A 254 -13.45 -19.80 -21.40
C ALA A 254 -14.06 -21.21 -21.34
N LEU A 255 -13.73 -22.03 -20.35
CA LEU A 255 -14.37 -23.34 -20.18
C LEU A 255 -15.86 -23.20 -19.84
N ALA A 256 -16.21 -22.23 -18.99
CA ALA A 256 -17.59 -21.95 -18.61
C ALA A 256 -18.45 -21.40 -19.76
N SER A 257 -17.83 -20.73 -20.75
CA SER A 257 -18.58 -20.13 -21.87
C SER A 257 -18.99 -21.14 -22.95
N ARG A 258 -18.49 -22.38 -22.90
CA ARG A 258 -18.74 -23.42 -23.93
C ARG A 258 -20.20 -23.68 -24.25
N SER A 259 -21.10 -23.51 -23.27
CA SER A 259 -22.54 -23.71 -23.43
C SER A 259 -23.30 -22.45 -23.88
N ASP A 260 -22.60 -21.33 -24.07
CA ASP A 260 -23.23 -20.06 -24.41
C ASP A 260 -23.38 -19.88 -25.93
N ASN A 261 -24.20 -18.91 -26.33
CA ASN A 261 -24.41 -18.61 -27.73
C ASN A 261 -23.16 -17.92 -28.31
N PRO A 262 -22.69 -18.34 -29.51
CA PRO A 262 -21.57 -17.68 -30.16
C PRO A 262 -21.89 -16.23 -30.52
N ILE A 263 -20.89 -15.36 -30.40
CA ILE A 263 -20.90 -13.96 -30.79
C ILE A 263 -19.62 -13.60 -31.57
N HIS A 264 -19.54 -12.38 -32.09
CA HIS A 264 -18.42 -11.92 -32.90
C HIS A 264 -17.64 -10.79 -32.20
N LEU A 265 -16.31 -10.90 -32.20
CA LEU A 265 -15.41 -9.92 -31.57
C LEU A 265 -15.62 -8.47 -32.05
N PRO A 266 -15.81 -8.19 -33.36
CA PRO A 266 -16.05 -6.82 -33.84
C PRO A 266 -17.23 -6.13 -33.15
N GLU A 267 -18.29 -6.86 -32.82
CA GLU A 267 -19.49 -6.33 -32.15
C GLU A 267 -19.15 -5.85 -30.73
N LEU A 268 -18.41 -6.67 -29.97
CA LEU A 268 -17.96 -6.32 -28.62
C LEU A 268 -17.03 -5.10 -28.62
N ILE A 269 -16.08 -5.07 -29.56
CA ILE A 269 -15.12 -3.97 -29.68
C ILE A 269 -15.85 -2.67 -30.03
N HIS A 270 -16.83 -2.72 -30.93
CA HIS A 270 -17.64 -1.56 -31.28
C HIS A 270 -18.45 -1.05 -30.08
N HIS A 271 -19.08 -1.96 -29.33
CA HIS A 271 -19.86 -1.61 -28.15
C HIS A 271 -18.99 -0.93 -27.09
N LEU A 272 -17.83 -1.52 -26.75
CA LEU A 272 -16.90 -0.94 -25.77
C LEU A 272 -16.39 0.44 -26.20
N LYS A 273 -16.04 0.64 -27.48
CA LYS A 273 -15.53 1.95 -27.96
C LYS A 273 -16.56 3.07 -27.82
N ASN A 274 -17.83 2.76 -28.05
CA ASN A 274 -18.92 3.73 -28.04
C ASN A 274 -19.62 3.89 -26.68
N LEU A 275 -19.26 3.06 -25.70
CA LEU A 275 -19.81 3.13 -24.35
C LEU A 275 -19.34 4.42 -23.65
N ASP A 276 -20.27 5.29 -23.26
CA ASP A 276 -19.96 6.43 -22.40
C ASP A 276 -19.99 5.98 -20.93
N ILE A 277 -18.88 6.19 -20.20
CA ILE A 277 -18.74 5.80 -18.78
C ILE A 277 -18.90 7.03 -17.88
N SER A 278 -19.02 8.24 -18.45
CA SER A 278 -19.05 9.48 -17.68
C SER A 278 -20.25 9.59 -16.72
N ASP A 279 -21.37 8.92 -17.01
CA ASP A 279 -22.55 8.87 -16.15
C ASP A 279 -22.48 7.83 -15.01
N HIS A 280 -21.46 6.99 -14.98
CA HIS A 280 -21.24 6.00 -13.93
C HIS A 280 -20.04 6.41 -13.06
N GLN A 281 -20.16 7.50 -12.30
CA GLN A 281 -19.19 7.84 -11.27
C GLN A 281 -19.19 6.73 -10.21
N GLU A 282 -18.14 5.90 -10.17
CA GLU A 282 -17.98 4.88 -9.14
C GLU A 282 -17.56 5.51 -7.80
N VAL A 283 -16.99 6.72 -7.83
CA VAL A 283 -16.43 7.36 -6.65
C VAL A 283 -17.39 8.40 -6.06
N LEU A 284 -17.79 8.18 -4.81
CA LEU A 284 -18.64 9.09 -4.04
C LEU A 284 -17.92 10.42 -3.76
N ARG A 285 -18.71 11.48 -3.53
CA ARG A 285 -18.22 12.84 -3.22
C ARG A 285 -18.56 13.24 -1.79
N LEU A 286 -17.74 14.12 -1.20
CA LEU A 286 -17.85 14.65 0.16
C LEU A 286 -18.09 16.16 0.16
N GLU A 287 -18.40 16.71 1.34
CA GLU A 287 -18.45 18.15 1.58
C GLU A 287 -17.04 18.77 1.57
N PRO A 288 -16.86 20.00 1.08
CA PRO A 288 -15.58 20.71 1.10
C PRO A 288 -15.06 20.89 2.54
N LEU A 289 -13.73 20.98 2.70
CA LEU A 289 -13.12 21.19 4.02
C LEU A 289 -13.54 22.52 4.65
N PHE A 290 -13.76 23.53 3.81
CA PHE A 290 -14.26 24.85 4.17
C PHE A 290 -15.27 25.29 3.13
N ASN A 291 -16.43 25.79 3.56
CA ASN A 291 -17.49 26.24 2.67
C ASN A 291 -17.21 27.62 2.07
N SER A 292 -16.28 28.38 2.66
CA SER A 292 -15.90 29.71 2.17
C SER A 292 -14.50 30.13 2.65
N PRO A 293 -13.85 31.08 1.94
CA PRO A 293 -12.59 31.68 2.39
C PRO A 293 -12.67 32.31 3.79
N SER A 294 -13.82 32.87 4.17
CA SER A 294 -14.05 33.46 5.49
C SER A 294 -14.01 32.42 6.61
N GLU A 295 -14.50 31.21 6.34
CA GLU A 295 -14.43 30.09 7.28
C GLU A 295 -12.99 29.65 7.51
N LEU A 296 -12.21 29.53 6.42
CA LEU A 296 -10.78 29.22 6.47
C LEU A 296 -9.98 30.28 7.25
N ASP A 297 -10.24 31.57 7.01
CA ASP A 297 -9.58 32.66 7.75
C ASP A 297 -9.92 32.62 9.24
N SER A 298 -11.17 32.33 9.58
CA SER A 298 -11.61 32.18 10.97
C SER A 298 -10.92 30.99 11.65
N PHE A 299 -10.78 29.87 10.93
CA PHE A 299 -10.03 28.70 11.38
C PHE A 299 -8.56 29.03 11.64
N ARG A 300 -7.88 29.72 10.70
CA ARG A 300 -6.47 30.12 10.82
C ARG A 300 -6.24 31.05 12.01
N LYS A 301 -7.09 32.06 12.20
CA LYS A 301 -7.01 32.98 13.36
C LYS A 301 -7.15 32.25 14.69
N ARG A 302 -8.07 31.27 14.78
CA ARG A 302 -8.26 30.47 15.98
C ARG A 302 -7.06 29.55 16.26
N HIS A 303 -6.51 28.90 15.25
CA HIS A 303 -5.37 27.98 15.42
C HIS A 303 -4.08 28.70 15.79
N ASN A 304 -3.85 29.90 15.26
CA ASN A 304 -2.65 30.69 15.53
C ASN A 304 -2.58 31.30 16.94
N GLN A 305 -3.52 31.01 17.84
CA GLN A 305 -3.51 31.53 19.22
C GLN A 305 -2.44 30.87 20.11
N HIS A 306 -2.04 29.64 19.81
CA HIS A 306 -1.12 28.86 20.65
C HIS A 306 0.27 28.76 19.99
N GLN A 307 0.97 29.88 19.88
CA GLN A 307 2.32 29.94 19.29
C GLN A 307 3.41 29.97 20.36
N ILE A 308 4.54 29.30 20.08
CA ILE A 308 5.74 29.36 20.91
C ILE A 308 6.37 30.75 20.84
N LYS A 309 6.87 31.25 21.97
CA LYS A 309 7.69 32.47 21.96
C LYS A 309 8.99 32.19 21.22
N GLN A 310 9.39 33.10 20.33
CA GLN A 310 10.66 32.99 19.60
C GLN A 310 11.60 34.11 20.04
N LYS A 311 12.89 33.78 20.17
CA LYS A 311 13.97 34.73 20.42
C LYS A 311 15.04 34.52 19.33
N ASP A 312 15.73 35.60 18.98
CA ASP A 312 16.80 35.54 17.99
C ASP A 312 18.05 34.86 18.57
N LEU A 313 18.54 33.81 17.91
CA LEU A 313 19.74 33.08 18.34
C LEU A 313 20.99 33.95 18.26
N ALA A 314 21.13 34.79 17.23
CA ALA A 314 22.36 35.54 16.98
C ALA A 314 22.69 36.55 18.10
N SER A 315 21.66 37.08 18.76
CA SER A 315 21.77 37.99 19.90
C SER A 315 21.61 37.33 21.27
N PHE A 316 21.43 36.00 21.32
CA PHE A 316 21.19 35.28 22.57
C PHE A 316 22.46 35.14 23.43
N SER A 317 22.27 35.21 24.75
CA SER A 317 23.31 34.98 25.75
C SER A 317 22.73 34.20 26.90
N GLY A 318 23.40 33.11 27.30
CA GLY A 318 22.98 32.25 28.40
C GLY A 318 22.92 30.78 28.03
N ASP A 319 22.22 30.04 28.89
CA ASP A 319 22.10 28.59 28.79
C ASP A 319 20.96 28.20 27.85
N CYS A 320 21.20 27.18 27.02
CA CYS A 320 20.21 26.64 26.08
C CYS A 320 20.24 25.11 26.04
N TYR A 321 19.17 24.53 25.50
CA TYR A 321 18.90 23.09 25.53
C TYR A 321 18.49 22.60 24.15
N LEU A 322 19.14 21.54 23.68
CA LEU A 322 18.93 20.96 22.36
C LEU A 322 18.01 19.75 22.43
N GLY A 323 16.95 19.73 21.63
CA GLY A 323 16.13 18.55 21.41
C GLY A 323 16.24 18.09 19.96
N ILE A 324 16.46 16.78 19.74
CA ILE A 324 16.45 16.16 18.41
C ILE A 324 15.37 15.07 18.37
N ASP A 325 14.46 15.15 17.40
CA ASP A 325 13.50 14.09 17.08
C ASP A 325 13.95 13.39 15.80
N ALA A 326 14.50 12.18 15.96
CA ALA A 326 14.92 11.32 14.86
C ALA A 326 13.78 10.37 14.47
N GLY A 327 12.75 10.92 13.84
CA GLY A 327 11.60 10.18 13.35
C GLY A 327 11.93 9.23 12.18
N SER A 328 10.93 8.44 11.80
CA SER A 328 11.03 7.44 10.72
C SER A 328 11.19 8.08 9.34
N THR A 329 10.49 9.18 9.07
CA THR A 329 10.57 9.92 7.79
C THR A 329 11.44 11.18 7.88
N THR A 330 11.37 11.91 9.00
CA THR A 330 11.99 13.23 9.16
C THR A 330 12.91 13.27 10.35
N THR A 331 13.88 14.18 10.33
CA THR A 331 14.66 14.55 11.50
C THR A 331 14.39 16.02 11.82
N LYS A 332 14.08 16.29 13.09
CA LYS A 332 13.80 17.63 13.57
C LYS A 332 14.78 17.98 14.69
N ALA A 333 15.10 19.25 14.81
CA ALA A 333 15.82 19.74 15.97
C ALA A 333 15.29 21.10 16.41
N VAL A 334 15.31 21.33 17.72
CA VAL A 334 14.97 22.61 18.32
C VAL A 334 16.02 22.98 19.36
N LEU A 335 16.40 24.26 19.41
CA LEU A 335 17.14 24.82 20.53
C LEU A 335 16.22 25.77 21.28
N ILE A 336 16.11 25.58 22.60
CA ILE A 336 15.31 26.43 23.48
C ILE A 336 16.16 27.03 24.60
N ASP A 337 15.70 28.17 25.14
CA ASP A 337 16.27 28.75 26.36
C ASP A 337 15.63 28.17 27.64
N GLU A 338 16.06 28.66 28.82
CA GLU A 338 15.54 28.26 30.13
C GLU A 338 14.04 28.54 30.31
N GLU A 339 13.48 29.52 29.60
CA GLU A 339 12.06 29.84 29.65
C GLU A 339 11.22 29.07 28.61
N GLY A 340 11.88 28.24 27.79
CA GLY A 340 11.24 27.47 26.72
C GLY A 340 10.94 28.28 25.46
N ALA A 341 11.57 29.44 25.26
CA ALA A 341 11.47 30.16 24.00
C ALA A 341 12.34 29.48 22.93
N LEU A 342 11.81 29.40 21.71
CA LEU A 342 12.49 28.80 20.56
C LEU A 342 13.58 29.75 20.04
N LEU A 343 14.81 29.26 19.98
CA LEU A 343 15.98 29.97 19.45
C LEU A 343 16.35 29.48 18.05
N TYR A 344 16.18 28.18 17.80
CA TYR A 344 16.50 27.54 16.53
C TYR A 344 15.54 26.40 16.26
N SER A 345 15.20 26.19 15.00
CA SER A 345 14.46 25.02 14.55
C SER A 345 14.99 24.53 13.22
N TYR A 346 15.01 23.21 13.08
CA TYR A 346 15.33 22.52 11.83
C TYR A 346 14.33 21.41 11.58
N TYR A 347 13.96 21.23 10.33
CA TYR A 347 13.08 20.17 9.87
C TYR A 347 13.52 19.75 8.46
N ASP A 348 13.86 18.48 8.29
CA ASP A 348 14.17 17.93 6.97
C ASP A 348 13.85 16.42 6.89
N ASN A 349 13.72 15.91 5.67
CA ASN A 349 13.57 14.48 5.40
C ASN A 349 14.90 13.76 5.71
N ASN A 350 14.84 12.65 6.45
CA ASN A 350 16.05 11.92 6.85
C ASN A 350 16.65 11.07 5.71
N SER A 351 15.91 10.85 4.62
CA SER A 351 16.29 10.03 3.45
C SER A 351 16.85 8.64 3.80
N GLY A 352 16.39 8.06 4.90
CA GLY A 352 16.86 6.77 5.41
C GLY A 352 18.24 6.82 6.10
N SER A 353 18.77 8.00 6.42
CA SER A 353 20.06 8.13 7.14
C SER A 353 19.97 9.14 8.29
N PRO A 354 19.42 8.74 9.45
CA PRO A 354 19.28 9.61 10.63
C PRO A 354 20.61 10.23 11.08
N LEU A 355 21.71 9.47 11.02
CA LEU A 355 23.04 9.96 11.40
C LEU A 355 23.54 11.09 10.50
N LYS A 356 23.34 10.97 9.19
CA LYS A 356 23.74 12.01 8.24
C LYS A 356 22.95 13.29 8.50
N SER A 357 21.63 13.18 8.70
CA SER A 357 20.77 14.32 9.03
C SER A 357 21.16 14.96 10.37
N GLY A 358 21.42 14.16 11.41
CA GLY A 358 21.90 14.66 12.70
C GLY A 358 23.22 15.44 12.59
N LEU A 359 24.17 14.97 11.77
CA LEU A 359 25.42 15.69 11.51
C LEU A 359 25.20 17.02 10.76
N THR A 360 24.28 17.05 9.80
CA THR A 360 23.92 18.28 9.07
C THR A 360 23.34 19.31 10.04
N ILE A 361 22.39 18.89 10.89
CA ILE A 361 21.75 19.72 11.92
C ILE A 361 22.80 20.35 12.84
N LEU A 362 23.69 19.52 13.41
CA LEU A 362 24.68 20.03 14.34
C LEU A 362 25.64 21.02 13.66
N LYS A 363 26.08 20.74 12.43
CA LYS A 363 26.94 21.67 11.68
C LYS A 363 26.26 23.01 11.42
N ASP A 364 25.00 22.99 11.04
CA ASP A 364 24.20 24.20 10.81
C ASP A 364 24.02 24.98 12.12
N LEU A 365 23.57 24.31 13.19
CA LEU A 365 23.41 24.92 14.51
C LEU A 365 24.70 25.55 15.03
N TYR A 366 25.82 24.82 15.02
CA TYR A 366 27.10 25.34 15.50
C TYR A 366 27.66 26.47 14.62
N SER A 367 27.22 26.59 13.37
CA SER A 367 27.59 27.74 12.52
C SER A 367 26.87 29.03 12.91
N LEU A 368 25.72 28.91 13.57
CA LEU A 368 24.86 30.03 13.99
C LEU A 368 24.97 30.33 15.49
N LEU A 369 25.44 29.38 16.30
CA LEU A 369 25.52 29.49 17.76
C LEU A 369 26.54 30.56 18.17
N PRO A 370 26.13 31.67 18.83
CA PRO A 370 27.09 32.67 19.29
C PRO A 370 27.89 32.14 20.48
N SER A 371 29.10 32.68 20.68
CA SER A 371 29.96 32.30 21.82
C SER A 371 29.37 32.65 23.19
N SER A 372 28.37 33.53 23.24
CA SER A 372 27.60 33.89 24.43
C SER A 372 26.53 32.85 24.81
N ALA A 373 26.20 31.91 23.93
CA ALA A 373 25.22 30.85 24.17
C ALA A 373 25.92 29.52 24.50
N THR A 374 25.44 28.82 25.53
CA THR A 374 26.00 27.53 25.96
C THR A 374 24.92 26.45 25.95
N ILE A 375 25.08 25.43 25.09
CA ILE A 375 24.23 24.24 25.12
C ILE A 375 24.59 23.44 26.38
N ARG A 376 23.68 23.39 27.35
CA ARG A 376 23.89 22.69 28.63
C ARG A 376 23.60 21.21 28.55
N GLN A 377 22.55 20.84 27.82
CA GLN A 377 22.13 19.46 27.62
C GLN A 377 21.51 19.28 26.25
N ALA A 378 21.67 18.07 25.71
CA ALA A 378 21.00 17.60 24.52
C ALA A 378 20.20 16.32 24.79
N ALA A 379 18.96 16.30 24.31
CA ALA A 379 18.08 15.14 24.36
C ALA A 379 17.73 14.66 22.95
N VAL A 380 17.53 13.36 22.79
CA VAL A 380 17.05 12.75 21.55
C VAL A 380 15.88 11.81 21.81
N THR A 381 14.97 11.74 20.84
CA THR A 381 13.83 10.83 20.80
C THR A 381 13.64 10.27 19.38
N GLY A 382 12.71 9.33 19.22
CA GLY A 382 12.27 8.78 17.94
C GLY A 382 13.01 7.49 17.55
N TYR A 383 12.70 6.97 16.37
CA TYR A 383 13.27 5.71 15.85
C TYR A 383 14.82 5.72 15.77
N GLY A 384 15.42 6.88 15.52
CA GLY A 384 16.87 7.06 15.46
C GLY A 384 17.55 7.35 16.81
N GLU A 385 16.83 7.33 17.93
CA GLU A 385 17.33 7.71 19.26
C GLU A 385 18.63 7.00 19.63
N GLY A 386 18.61 5.66 19.67
CA GLY A 386 19.77 4.87 20.10
C GLY A 386 21.01 5.11 19.24
N LEU A 387 20.83 5.26 17.93
CA LEU A 387 21.91 5.54 16.98
C LEU A 387 22.51 6.93 17.21
N LEU A 388 21.68 7.98 17.24
CA LEU A 388 22.17 9.36 17.39
C LEU A 388 22.77 9.59 18.78
N LYS A 389 22.14 9.06 19.84
CA LYS A 389 22.68 9.16 21.20
C LYS A 389 24.08 8.59 21.27
N SER A 390 24.30 7.40 20.71
CA SER A 390 25.59 6.71 20.72
C SER A 390 26.63 7.40 19.84
N ALA A 391 26.25 7.79 18.62
CA ALA A 391 27.16 8.34 17.63
C ALA A 391 27.57 9.79 17.93
N LEU A 392 26.65 10.61 18.41
CA LEU A 392 26.86 12.05 18.67
C LEU A 392 27.08 12.35 20.15
N ARG A 393 27.03 11.33 21.02
CA ARG A 393 27.19 11.44 22.49
C ARG A 393 26.19 12.42 23.12
N LEU A 394 24.93 12.32 22.72
CA LEU A 394 23.84 13.12 23.32
C LEU A 394 23.59 12.65 24.76
N ASP A 395 23.25 13.59 25.64
CA ASP A 395 23.19 13.34 27.09
C ASP A 395 22.02 12.42 27.47
N ILE A 396 20.85 12.68 26.88
CA ILE A 396 19.59 12.05 27.25
C ILE A 396 18.95 11.38 26.03
N GLY A 397 18.45 10.16 26.25
CA GLY A 397 17.53 9.50 25.33
C GLY A 397 16.18 9.44 26.03
N GLU A 398 15.14 9.92 25.38
CA GLU A 398 13.81 10.08 25.97
C GLU A 398 12.75 9.41 25.10
N VAL A 399 11.74 8.85 25.74
CA VAL A 399 10.64 8.21 25.02
C VAL A 399 9.75 9.28 24.40
N GLU A 400 9.44 9.12 23.12
CA GLU A 400 8.69 10.09 22.30
C GLU A 400 7.36 10.50 22.93
N THR A 401 6.62 9.56 23.52
CA THR A 401 5.34 9.83 24.17
C THR A 401 5.47 10.72 25.41
N VAL A 402 6.59 10.60 26.14
CA VAL A 402 6.92 11.46 27.28
C VAL A 402 7.31 12.86 26.79
N ALA A 403 8.11 12.94 25.73
CA ALA A 403 8.47 14.21 25.09
C ALA A 403 7.22 14.97 24.60
N HIS A 404 6.29 14.29 23.91
CA HIS A 404 5.01 14.86 23.49
C HIS A 404 4.19 15.37 24.68
N TYR A 405 4.04 14.55 25.72
CA TYR A 405 3.29 14.95 26.90
C TYR A 405 3.90 16.19 27.58
N LYS A 406 5.23 16.20 27.74
CA LYS A 406 5.95 17.32 28.34
C LYS A 406 5.75 18.62 27.56
N ALA A 407 5.83 18.55 26.23
CA ALA A 407 5.58 19.70 25.36
C ALA A 407 4.11 20.16 25.42
N ALA A 408 3.15 19.23 25.35
CA ALA A 408 1.73 19.56 25.41
C ALA A 408 1.33 20.20 26.75
N GLN A 409 1.86 19.69 27.86
CA GLN A 409 1.63 20.23 29.21
C GLN A 409 2.16 21.67 29.35
N PHE A 410 3.28 22.00 28.68
CA PHE A 410 3.82 23.36 28.68
C PHE A 410 2.85 24.37 28.04
N PHE A 411 2.19 24.00 26.93
CA PHE A 411 1.21 24.87 26.27
C PHE A 411 -0.16 24.85 26.94
N ASN A 412 -0.58 23.70 27.47
CA ASN A 412 -1.84 23.53 28.16
C ASN A 412 -1.65 22.63 29.40
N PRO A 413 -1.59 23.21 30.62
CA PRO A 413 -1.44 22.44 31.85
C PRO A 413 -2.57 21.44 32.12
N ASN A 414 -3.74 21.65 31.51
CA ASN A 414 -4.93 20.79 31.61
C ASN A 414 -5.14 19.95 30.33
N VAL A 415 -4.07 19.57 29.64
CA VAL A 415 -4.18 18.68 28.48
C VAL A 415 -4.65 17.29 28.95
N ASP A 416 -5.79 16.84 28.41
CA ASP A 416 -6.39 15.54 28.74
C ASP A 416 -6.25 14.51 27.60
N LEU A 417 -5.97 14.98 26.39
CA LEU A 417 -5.81 14.16 25.19
C LEU A 417 -4.76 14.76 24.26
N ILE A 418 -3.83 13.95 23.76
CA ILE A 418 -2.88 14.33 22.71
C ILE A 418 -3.08 13.38 21.54
N LEU A 419 -3.33 13.94 20.36
CA LEU A 419 -3.38 13.20 19.10
C LEU A 419 -2.20 13.64 18.24
N ASP A 420 -1.30 12.71 17.97
CA ASP A 420 -0.17 12.88 17.07
C ASP A 420 -0.41 12.04 15.81
N ILE A 421 -0.30 12.67 14.63
CA ILE A 421 -0.36 11.99 13.32
C ILE A 421 1.02 12.11 12.70
N GLY A 422 1.86 11.13 13.00
CA GLY A 422 3.24 11.05 12.52
C GLY A 422 3.35 10.51 11.10
N GLY A 423 4.59 10.35 10.64
CA GLY A 423 4.89 9.86 9.29
C GLY A 423 4.45 8.39 9.07
N GLN A 424 4.74 7.51 10.02
CA GLN A 424 4.43 6.07 9.91
C GLN A 424 3.33 5.60 10.87
N ASP A 425 3.12 6.33 11.97
CA ASP A 425 2.18 5.96 13.02
C ASP A 425 1.32 7.16 13.46
N MET A 426 0.22 6.84 14.15
CA MET A 426 -0.64 7.78 14.85
C MET A 426 -0.66 7.38 16.31
N LYS A 427 -0.61 8.37 17.20
CA LYS A 427 -0.62 8.16 18.64
C LYS A 427 -1.72 8.99 19.28
N CYS A 428 -2.51 8.35 20.12
CA CYS A 428 -3.51 9.00 20.95
C CYS A 428 -3.17 8.72 22.42
N LEU A 429 -2.77 9.76 23.14
CA LEU A 429 -2.39 9.69 24.54
C LEU A 429 -3.54 10.25 25.37
N ARG A 430 -3.98 9.50 26.38
CA ARG A 430 -4.96 9.98 27.36
C ARG A 430 -4.25 10.36 28.63
N ILE A 431 -4.49 11.57 29.10
CA ILE A 431 -3.84 12.14 30.26
C ILE A 431 -4.88 12.26 31.37
N LYS A 432 -4.49 11.85 32.58
CA LYS A 432 -5.33 11.98 33.77
C LYS A 432 -4.46 12.29 34.96
N ASN A 433 -4.81 13.34 35.70
CA ASN A 433 -4.06 13.78 36.88
C ASN A 433 -2.56 14.00 36.63
N GLY A 434 -2.21 14.51 35.45
CA GLY A 434 -0.82 14.81 35.09
C GLY A 434 0.05 13.59 34.76
N VAL A 435 -0.56 12.44 34.47
CA VAL A 435 0.13 11.23 33.99
C VAL A 435 -0.57 10.66 32.77
N ILE A 436 0.21 9.99 31.90
CA ILE A 436 -0.31 9.27 30.74
C ILE A 436 -0.99 7.99 31.25
N GLU A 437 -2.33 7.96 31.19
CA GLU A 437 -3.15 6.83 31.64
C GLU A 437 -3.20 5.72 30.57
N ASP A 438 -3.28 6.12 29.31
CA ASP A 438 -3.45 5.20 28.19
C ASP A 438 -2.75 5.71 26.93
N ILE A 439 -2.24 4.78 26.12
CA ILE A 439 -1.56 5.05 24.85
C ILE A 439 -2.20 4.15 23.80
N MET A 440 -2.94 4.75 22.89
CA MET A 440 -3.53 4.08 21.75
C MET A 440 -2.70 4.39 20.51
N LEU A 441 -2.19 3.35 19.87
CA LEU A 441 -1.43 3.44 18.63
C LEU A 441 -2.26 2.83 17.49
N ASN A 442 -2.05 3.27 16.25
CA ASN A 442 -2.56 2.53 15.11
C ASN A 442 -1.78 1.22 14.95
N GLU A 443 -2.28 0.14 15.57
CA GLU A 443 -1.73 -1.22 15.42
C GLU A 443 -1.88 -1.80 14.00
N ALA A 444 -2.47 -1.06 13.06
CA ALA A 444 -2.49 -1.39 11.66
C ALA A 444 -2.77 -0.16 10.80
N CYS A 445 -1.87 0.07 9.84
CA CYS A 445 -2.05 0.84 8.60
C CYS A 445 -1.49 2.29 8.59
N SER A 446 -0.58 2.56 7.65
CA SER A 446 -0.23 3.87 7.10
C SER A 446 -1.41 4.53 6.39
N SER A 447 -2.55 3.85 6.19
CA SER A 447 -3.78 4.54 5.75
C SER A 447 -4.15 5.57 6.81
N GLY A 448 -3.73 6.79 6.57
CA GLY A 448 -3.92 7.93 7.43
C GLY A 448 -2.66 8.56 8.01
N CYS A 449 -1.46 8.02 7.82
CA CYS A 449 -0.25 8.65 8.37
C CYS A 449 0.35 9.68 7.39
N GLY A 450 1.27 10.54 7.85
CA GLY A 450 1.90 11.56 7.02
C GLY A 450 2.64 11.02 5.79
N SER A 451 3.28 9.84 5.89
CA SER A 451 3.97 9.23 4.75
C SER A 451 3.02 8.78 3.63
N PHE A 452 1.74 8.63 3.94
CA PHE A 452 0.71 8.35 2.95
C PHE A 452 0.36 9.59 2.13
N ILE A 453 0.22 10.74 2.79
CA ILE A 453 0.07 12.04 2.12
C ILE A 453 1.32 12.34 1.28
N GLU A 454 2.51 12.13 1.85
CA GLU A 454 3.80 12.32 1.17
C GLU A 454 3.92 11.46 -0.09
N GLY A 455 3.62 10.16 0.00
CA GLY A 455 3.68 9.27 -1.17
C GLY A 455 2.75 9.70 -2.30
N PHE A 456 1.57 10.23 -1.97
CA PHE A 456 0.64 10.76 -2.97
C PHE A 456 1.11 12.08 -3.57
N ALA A 457 1.53 13.02 -2.73
CA ALA A 457 2.09 14.30 -3.18
C ALA A 457 3.24 14.05 -4.18
N GLN A 458 4.17 13.16 -3.84
CA GLN A 458 5.27 12.76 -4.73
C GLN A 458 4.77 12.12 -6.04
N SER A 459 3.77 11.24 -5.97
CA SER A 459 3.21 10.59 -7.18
C SER A 459 2.57 11.59 -8.16
N LEU A 460 2.20 12.77 -7.67
CA LEU A 460 1.62 13.87 -8.43
C LEU A 460 2.63 15.00 -8.70
N ASN A 461 3.92 14.77 -8.43
CA ASN A 461 5.00 15.75 -8.58
C ASN A 461 4.76 17.08 -7.83
N THR A 462 4.20 17.01 -6.62
CA THR A 462 3.99 18.17 -5.73
C THR A 462 4.61 17.93 -4.35
N THR A 463 4.86 18.99 -3.59
CA THR A 463 5.31 18.86 -2.21
C THR A 463 4.13 18.60 -1.27
N VAL A 464 4.40 18.15 -0.04
CA VAL A 464 3.34 17.91 0.96
C VAL A 464 2.61 19.21 1.31
N GLU A 465 3.34 20.32 1.39
CA GLU A 465 2.83 21.65 1.71
C GLU A 465 1.90 22.16 0.60
N GLU A 466 2.34 22.07 -0.65
CA GLU A 466 1.52 22.41 -1.82
C GLU A 466 0.27 21.54 -1.88
N PHE A 467 0.43 20.23 -1.67
CA PHE A 467 -0.68 19.28 -1.69
C PHE A 467 -1.71 19.60 -0.61
N ALA A 468 -1.27 19.99 0.59
CA ALA A 468 -2.16 20.41 1.68
C ALA A 468 -2.89 21.72 1.36
N GLU A 469 -2.23 22.72 0.76
CA GLU A 469 -2.87 23.97 0.35
C GLU A 469 -3.90 23.74 -0.79
N LEU A 470 -3.63 22.83 -1.73
CA LEU A 470 -4.59 22.46 -2.76
C LEU A 470 -5.88 21.87 -2.17
N ALA A 471 -5.78 21.08 -1.10
CA ALA A 471 -6.95 20.49 -0.42
C ALA A 471 -7.95 21.56 0.06
N LEU A 472 -7.45 22.72 0.48
CA LEU A 472 -8.27 23.81 1.03
C LEU A 472 -9.17 24.47 -0.03
N ASN A 473 -8.86 24.30 -1.31
CA ASN A 473 -9.60 24.87 -2.43
C ASN A 473 -10.59 23.90 -3.08
N SER A 474 -10.67 22.65 -2.61
CA SER A 474 -11.60 21.66 -3.17
C SER A 474 -13.04 22.03 -2.88
N THR A 475 -13.89 21.93 -3.90
CA THR A 475 -15.35 22.12 -3.82
C THR A 475 -16.13 20.81 -3.86
N SER A 476 -15.52 19.71 -4.31
CA SER A 476 -16.14 18.39 -4.36
C SER A 476 -15.14 17.27 -4.04
N PRO A 477 -14.65 17.18 -2.78
CA PRO A 477 -13.68 16.17 -2.39
C PRO A 477 -14.14 14.75 -2.70
N VAL A 478 -13.18 13.89 -3.04
CA VAL A 478 -13.43 12.48 -3.36
C VAL A 478 -13.55 11.66 -2.08
N ASP A 479 -14.57 10.81 -1.93
CA ASP A 479 -14.60 9.83 -0.84
C ASP A 479 -13.73 8.62 -1.18
N LEU A 480 -12.53 8.58 -0.62
CA LEU A 480 -11.59 7.48 -0.76
C LEU A 480 -11.78 6.39 0.32
N GLY A 481 -12.73 6.58 1.25
CA GLY A 481 -13.05 5.65 2.32
C GLY A 481 -11.98 5.54 3.42
N THR A 482 -11.93 4.39 4.09
CA THR A 482 -11.00 4.09 5.20
C THR A 482 -10.15 2.84 4.92
N ARG A 483 -9.96 2.51 3.63
CA ARG A 483 -9.22 1.31 3.20
C ARG A 483 -7.70 1.53 3.28
N CYS A 484 -6.92 0.46 3.11
CA CYS A 484 -5.46 0.56 3.19
C CYS A 484 -4.87 1.37 2.02
N THR A 485 -3.64 1.86 2.18
CA THR A 485 -2.92 2.67 1.18
C THR A 485 -2.92 2.08 -0.23
N VAL A 486 -2.83 0.75 -0.35
CA VAL A 486 -2.86 0.06 -1.65
C VAL A 486 -4.20 0.30 -2.36
N PHE A 487 -5.31 0.03 -1.68
CA PHE A 487 -6.64 0.24 -2.28
C PHE A 487 -6.92 1.72 -2.52
N MET A 488 -6.45 2.62 -1.64
CA MET A 488 -6.59 4.05 -1.87
C MET A 488 -5.83 4.51 -3.13
N ASN A 489 -4.65 3.96 -3.43
CA ASN A 489 -3.96 4.24 -4.71
C ASN A 489 -4.81 3.86 -5.93
N SER A 490 -5.48 2.71 -5.87
CA SER A 490 -6.38 2.26 -6.93
C SER A 490 -7.58 3.20 -7.07
N MET A 491 -8.18 3.63 -5.95
CA MET A 491 -9.29 4.59 -5.93
C MET A 491 -8.90 5.99 -6.43
N VAL A 492 -7.72 6.50 -6.05
CA VAL A 492 -7.22 7.79 -6.53
C VAL A 492 -7.02 7.75 -8.05
N LYS A 493 -6.42 6.69 -8.59
CA LYS A 493 -6.28 6.52 -10.05
C LYS A 493 -7.62 6.44 -10.76
N GLN A 494 -8.63 5.85 -10.14
CA GLN A 494 -9.99 5.82 -10.66
C GLN A 494 -10.61 7.23 -10.65
N ALA A 495 -10.55 7.93 -9.52
CA ALA A 495 -11.07 9.29 -9.39
C ALA A 495 -10.44 10.27 -10.38
N GLN A 496 -9.12 10.18 -10.62
CA GLN A 496 -8.44 10.98 -11.65
C GLN A 496 -9.01 10.77 -13.04
N LYS A 497 -9.46 9.55 -13.37
CA LYS A 497 -10.06 9.24 -14.67
C LYS A 497 -11.49 9.72 -14.79
N GLU A 498 -12.19 9.75 -13.68
CA GLU A 498 -13.51 10.38 -13.55
C GLU A 498 -13.40 11.92 -13.50
N GLY A 499 -12.21 12.49 -13.71
CA GLY A 499 -11.99 13.93 -13.80
C GLY A 499 -11.85 14.64 -12.45
N ALA A 500 -11.66 13.90 -11.35
CA ALA A 500 -11.36 14.52 -10.07
C ALA A 500 -10.04 15.29 -10.14
N THR A 501 -10.06 16.51 -9.61
CA THR A 501 -8.87 17.36 -9.59
C THR A 501 -7.91 16.95 -8.47
N VAL A 502 -6.70 17.49 -8.48
CA VAL A 502 -5.70 17.23 -7.42
C VAL A 502 -6.20 17.76 -6.08
N GLU A 503 -6.91 18.90 -6.09
CA GLU A 503 -7.58 19.49 -4.93
C GLU A 503 -8.58 18.51 -4.32
N ASP A 504 -9.47 17.94 -5.15
CA ASP A 504 -10.51 17.00 -4.69
C ASP A 504 -9.93 15.73 -4.09
N ILE A 505 -8.85 15.22 -4.68
CA ILE A 505 -8.15 14.04 -4.19
C ILE A 505 -7.44 14.37 -2.87
N SER A 506 -6.76 15.51 -2.78
CA SER A 506 -6.04 15.92 -1.58
C SER A 506 -6.97 16.13 -0.38
N ALA A 507 -8.11 16.79 -0.61
CA ALA A 507 -9.16 16.94 0.40
C ALA A 507 -9.75 15.58 0.80
N GLY A 508 -10.01 14.69 -0.17
CA GLY A 508 -10.48 13.32 0.08
C GLY A 508 -9.52 12.49 0.93
N LEU A 509 -8.21 12.61 0.67
CA LEU A 509 -7.18 11.96 1.48
C LEU A 509 -7.14 12.51 2.90
N SER A 510 -7.32 13.82 3.08
CA SER A 510 -7.38 14.47 4.40
C SER A 510 -8.57 13.93 5.23
N TYR A 511 -9.75 13.78 4.62
CA TYR A 511 -10.88 13.10 5.26
C TYR A 511 -10.55 11.66 5.64
N SER A 512 -9.90 10.93 4.73
CA SER A 512 -9.53 9.52 4.96
C SER A 512 -8.56 9.38 6.13
N VAL A 513 -7.61 10.29 6.27
CA VAL A 513 -6.67 10.36 7.40
C VAL A 513 -7.40 10.54 8.72
N ILE A 514 -8.28 11.54 8.81
CA ILE A 514 -9.02 11.83 10.05
C ILE A 514 -10.00 10.71 10.39
N ARG A 515 -10.72 10.16 9.41
CA ARG A 515 -11.61 9.01 9.62
C ARG A 515 -10.83 7.80 10.15
N ASN A 516 -9.63 7.55 9.64
CA ASN A 516 -8.78 6.48 10.16
C ASN A 516 -8.34 6.77 11.61
N ALA A 517 -7.93 8.00 11.94
CA ALA A 517 -7.59 8.35 13.32
C ALA A 517 -8.77 8.11 14.28
N LEU A 518 -9.98 8.54 13.91
CA LEU A 518 -11.18 8.38 14.71
C LEU A 518 -11.59 6.90 14.90
N PHE A 519 -11.71 6.15 13.81
CA PHE A 519 -12.27 4.79 13.86
C PHE A 519 -11.24 3.71 14.19
N LYS A 520 -9.96 3.91 13.86
CA LYS A 520 -8.92 2.88 14.02
C LYS A 520 -8.08 3.10 15.28
N VAL A 521 -7.82 4.35 15.66
CA VAL A 521 -6.98 4.69 16.81
C VAL A 521 -7.83 4.99 18.03
N ILE A 522 -8.70 5.99 17.92
CA ILE A 522 -9.53 6.44 19.03
C ILE A 522 -10.67 5.44 19.29
N LYS A 523 -11.07 4.68 18.26
CA LYS A 523 -12.15 3.67 18.30
C LYS A 523 -13.49 4.26 18.75
N MET A 524 -13.84 5.41 18.17
CA MET A 524 -15.15 6.09 18.36
C MET A 524 -16.30 5.41 17.61
#